data_AF-A0A3S0PLQ5-F1
#
_entry.id   AF-A0A3S0PLQ5-F1
#
_cell.length_a   1.000
_cell.length_b   1.000
_cell.length_c   1.000
_cell.angle_alpha   90.00
_cell.angle_beta   90.00
_cell.angle_gamma   90.00
#
_symmetry.space_group_name_H-M   'P 1'
#
loop_
_entity.id
_entity.type
_entity.pdbx_description
1 polymer ?
#
loop_
_entity_poly.entity_id
_entity_poly.type
_entity_poly.pdbx_seq_one_letter_code
_entity_poly.pdbx_strand_id
1 'polypeptide(L)' 'MSNIIKQIEQEQLKQNVPSFRPGDTLEVKVWVVEGSKRRLQAFEGVVIAIRNRGLHSAFTLRKVSNGV' A
#
# COMPACT_ATOMS: atom_id res chain seq x y z
N MET A 1 2.30 -23.55 -17.93
CA MET A 1 2.74 -23.30 -16.53
C MET A 1 2.54 -21.85 -16.05
N SER A 2 2.29 -20.88 -16.94
CA SER A 2 2.10 -19.46 -16.60
C SER A 2 0.68 -19.08 -16.12
N ASN A 3 -0.35 -19.88 -16.40
CA ASN A 3 -1.74 -19.53 -16.07
C ASN A 3 -2.12 -19.82 -14.62
N ILE A 4 -1.61 -20.89 -14.00
CA ILE A 4 -1.97 -21.27 -12.63
C ILE A 4 -1.45 -20.21 -11.63
N ILE A 5 -0.21 -19.76 -11.81
CA ILE A 5 0.38 -18.71 -10.96
C ILE A 5 -0.45 -17.42 -11.06
N LYS A 6 -0.78 -16.99 -12.28
CA LYS A 6 -1.63 -15.81 -12.49
C LYS A 6 -3.01 -15.97 -11.85
N GLN A 7 -3.61 -17.15 -11.91
CA GLN A 7 -4.92 -17.39 -11.32
C GLN A 7 -4.88 -17.26 -9.79
N ILE A 8 -3.86 -17.82 -9.13
CA ILE A 8 -3.66 -17.69 -7.68
C ILE A 8 -3.36 -16.23 -7.30
N GLU A 9 -2.58 -15.51 -8.09
CA GLU A 9 -2.30 -14.08 -7.86
C GLU A 9 -3.58 -13.24 -7.96
N GLN A 10 -4.48 -13.56 -8.90
CA GLN A 10 -5.75 -12.84 -9.07
C GLN A 10 -6.70 -13.01 -7.89
N GLU A 11 -6.70 -14.18 -7.24
CA GLU A 11 -7.51 -14.43 -6.04
C GLU A 11 -7.06 -13.58 -4.83
N GLN A 12 -5.78 -13.21 -4.78
CA GLN A 12 -5.21 -12.42 -3.68
C GLN A 12 -5.20 -10.91 -3.96
N LEU A 13 -5.56 -10.48 -5.17
CA LEU A 13 -5.60 -9.07 -5.54
C LEU A 13 -6.72 -8.34 -4.79
N LYS A 14 -6.37 -7.19 -4.21
CA LYS A 14 -7.35 -6.29 -3.59
C LYS A 14 -8.12 -5.55 -4.68
N GLN A 15 -9.44 -5.73 -4.72
CA GLN A 15 -10.31 -5.07 -5.70
C GLN A 15 -10.61 -3.60 -5.36
N ASN A 16 -10.45 -3.21 -4.09
CA ASN A 16 -10.87 -1.90 -3.57
C ASN A 16 -9.72 -0.91 -3.39
N VAL A 17 -8.71 -0.95 -4.26
CA VAL A 17 -7.61 0.03 -4.21
C VAL A 17 -8.00 1.24 -5.07
N PRO A 18 -8.11 2.45 -4.49
CA PRO A 18 -8.42 3.65 -5.27
C PRO A 18 -7.30 3.95 -6.26
N SER A 19 -7.63 4.64 -7.36
CA SER A 19 -6.63 5.15 -8.29
C SER A 19 -5.93 6.37 -7.69
N PHE A 20 -4.61 6.40 -7.75
CA PHE A 20 -3.76 7.53 -7.34
C PHE A 20 -2.50 7.58 -8.20
N ARG A 21 -1.83 8.73 -8.20
CA ARG A 21 -0.66 9.01 -9.02
C ARG A 21 0.48 9.58 -8.16
N PRO A 22 1.73 9.53 -8.67
CA PRO A 22 2.83 10.27 -8.03
C PRO A 22 2.47 11.76 -7.96
N GLY A 23 2.67 12.37 -6.78
CA GLY A 23 2.26 13.74 -6.48
C GLY A 23 0.99 13.86 -5.64
N ASP A 24 0.15 12.82 -5.58
CA ASP A 24 -1.06 12.84 -4.75
C ASP A 24 -0.71 12.69 -3.26
N THR A 25 -1.47 13.36 -2.40
CA THR A 25 -1.42 13.17 -0.94
C THR A 25 -2.42 12.10 -0.53
N LEU A 26 -1.97 11.08 0.18
CA LEU A 26 -2.80 9.97 0.64
C LEU A 26 -2.67 9.78 2.14
N GLU A 27 -3.79 9.42 2.79
CA GLU A 27 -3.83 8.87 4.13
C GLU A 27 -3.97 7.34 4.06
N VAL A 28 -2.96 6.62 4.53
CA VAL A 28 -2.96 5.14 4.57
C VAL A 28 -3.06 4.67 6.01
N LYS A 29 -4.14 3.95 6.32
CA LYS A 29 -4.36 3.35 7.64
C LYS A 29 -3.73 1.96 7.69
N VAL A 30 -2.68 1.82 8.48
CA VAL A 30 -1.96 0.56 8.68
C VAL A 30 -2.31 -0.04 10.05
N TRP A 31 -2.42 -1.36 10.09
CA TRP A 31 -2.53 -2.08 11.35
C TRP A 31 -1.16 -2.25 11.96
N VAL A 32 -0.97 -1.72 13.17
CA VAL A 32 0.25 -1.92 13.96
C VAL A 32 -0.08 -2.89 15.07
N VAL A 33 0.63 -4.01 15.11
CA VAL A 33 0.48 -5.07 16.11
C VAL A 33 1.71 -5.06 17.00
N GLU A 34 1.54 -4.68 18.27
CA GLU A 34 2.57 -4.60 19.29
C GLU A 34 2.23 -5.62 20.38
N GLY A 35 2.80 -6.83 20.26
CA GLY A 35 2.50 -7.96 21.15
C GLY A 35 1.03 -8.39 21.03
N SER A 36 0.26 -8.23 22.11
CA SER A 36 -1.17 -8.57 22.16
C SER A 36 -2.11 -7.44 21.75
N LYS A 37 -1.60 -6.22 21.55
CA LYS A 37 -2.42 -5.05 21.19
C LYS A 37 -2.33 -4.76 19.70
N ARG A 38 -3.47 -4.44 19.10
CA ARG A 38 -3.58 -4.02 17.70
C ARG A 38 -4.23 -2.65 17.63
N ARG A 39 -3.59 -1.71 16.95
CA ARG A 39 -4.11 -0.36 16.70
C ARG A 39 -4.08 -0.02 15.23
N LEU A 40 -4.96 0.89 14.81
CA LEU A 40 -4.97 1.44 13.46
C LEU A 40 -4.18 2.76 13.49
N GLN A 41 -3.08 2.84 12.75
CA GLN A 41 -2.26 4.04 12.65
C GLN A 41 -2.43 4.65 11.25
N ALA A 42 -2.76 5.94 11.18
CA ALA A 42 -2.78 6.68 9.94
C ALA A 42 -1.37 7.15 9.58
N PHE A 43 -0.99 6.95 8.31
CA PHE A 43 0.22 7.49 7.71
C PHE A 43 -0.18 8.36 6.53
N GLU A 44 0.00 9.67 6.66
CA GLU A 44 -0.35 10.65 5.63
C GLU A 44 0.91 11.19 4.97
N GLY A 45 0.96 11.22 3.64
CA GLY A 45 2.10 11.75 2.90
C GLY A 45 1.88 11.82 1.40
N VAL A 46 2.86 12.35 0.70
CA VAL A 46 2.85 12.49 -0.77
C VAL A 46 3.40 11.23 -1.42
N VAL A 47 2.74 10.72 -2.46
CA VAL A 47 3.22 9.60 -3.26
C VAL A 47 4.42 10.04 -4.10
N ILE A 48 5.58 9.43 -3.88
CA ILE A 48 6.82 9.73 -4.62
C ILE A 48 7.18 8.67 -5.66
N ALA A 49 6.66 7.44 -5.50
CA ALA A 49 6.92 6.35 -6.42
C ALA A 49 5.77 5.34 -6.42
N ILE A 50 5.51 4.76 -7.58
CA ILE A 50 4.55 3.66 -7.77
C ILE A 50 5.21 2.59 -8.64
N ARG A 51 5.09 1.33 -8.24
CA ARG A 51 5.54 0.14 -8.96
C ARG A 51 4.32 -0.73 -9.23
N ASN A 52 3.91 -0.82 -10.49
CA ASN A 52 2.76 -1.61 -10.92
C ASN A 52 3.19 -2.99 -11.42
N ARG A 53 2.99 -4.04 -10.61
CA ARG A 53 3.35 -5.44 -10.92
C ARG A 53 2.32 -6.45 -10.39
N GLY A 54 1.03 -6.19 -10.60
CA GLY A 54 -0.04 -7.08 -10.14
C GLY A 54 -0.01 -7.24 -8.62
N LEU A 55 0.04 -8.48 -8.12
CA LEU A 55 0.15 -8.77 -6.69
C LEU A 55 1.39 -8.15 -6.02
N HIS A 56 2.48 -7.99 -6.79
CA HIS A 56 3.73 -7.40 -6.32
C HIS A 56 3.79 -5.87 -6.53
N SER A 57 2.63 -5.22 -6.65
CA SER A 57 2.58 -3.78 -6.74
C SER A 57 2.92 -3.13 -5.40
N ALA A 58 3.61 -2.00 -5.46
CA ALA A 58 4.00 -1.23 -4.29
C ALA A 58 3.97 0.26 -4.62
N PHE A 59 3.82 1.10 -3.60
CA PHE A 59 3.95 2.54 -3.71
C PHE A 59 4.69 3.09 -2.49
N THR A 60 5.31 4.25 -2.65
CA THR A 60 6.11 4.88 -1.61
C THR A 60 5.54 6.24 -1.29
N LEU A 61 5.22 6.44 0.00
CA LEU A 61 4.80 7.72 0.54
C LEU A 61 5.98 8.40 1.22
N ARG A 62 6.07 9.71 1.04
CA ARG A 62 6.99 10.58 1.77
C ARG A 62 6.18 11.52 2.66
N LYS A 63 6.49 11.53 3.95
CA LYS A 63 5.95 12.43 4.95
C LYS A 63 7.11 13.17 5.62
N VAL A 64 6.90 14.42 6.01
CA VAL A 64 7.74 15.09 7.02
C VAL A 64 7.00 15.00 8.35
N SER A 65 7.60 14.35 9.33
CA SER A 65 7.02 14.14 10.66
C SER A 65 7.92 14.80 11.70
N ASN A 66 7.40 15.79 12.42
CA ASN A 66 8.13 16.51 13.47
C ASN A 66 9.50 17.07 13.00
N GLY A 67 9.56 17.55 11.75
CA GLY A 67 10.77 18.15 11.17
C GLY A 67 11.72 17.18 10.46
N VAL A 68 11.37 15.88 10.35
CA VAL A 68 12.16 14.85 9.64
C VAL A 68 11.31 14.08 8.65
#